data_AF-C5NZA6-F1
#
_entry.id   AF-C5NZA6-F1
#
_cell.length_a   1.000
_cell.length_b   1.000
_cell.length_c   1.000
_cell.angle_alpha   90.00
_cell.angle_beta   90.00
_cell.angle_gamma   90.00
#
_symmetry.space_group_name_H-M   'P 1'
#
loop_
_entity.id
_entity.type
_entity.pdbx_description
1 polymer ?
#
loop_
_entity_poly.entity_id
_entity_poly.type
_entity_poly.pdbx_seq_one_letter_code
_entity_poly.pdbx_strand_id
1 'polypeptide(L)'
;MAYTFTVARMSIIGYIVGTLVYRLYFSPLSKIPGSKLAAATLWYEFYYDVILGGQYTFKIKELHQKHGSNHVHWGHGMLSFNVRTDSSVGPIIRISPYEVHIDDPEYYHTLYSHRCPRDKCDYHVKPFNLPKSSFGTESARVHRLRRVNRSYRYLEASDWHPHWGQTLKDASKLSVITKQVAWTLPIPKCFPQSWAKALNPGLALFFDLTQRTHRRILEVLKEREQERGVSGPGRRKTLIDQLLDSKLPQEEKSMERLAAEIRSAIGAGTETTSNSMTYHLLANPQKLQRLRDELLKLGPGREANLCELEQLPYLVRSA
;
A
#
# COMPACT_ATOMS: atom_id res chain seq x y z
N MET A 1 19.23 -17.33 -40.54
CA MET A 1 19.18 -17.11 -39.07
C MET A 1 19.99 -15.90 -38.60
N ALA A 2 21.23 -15.65 -39.04
CA ALA A 2 22.01 -14.48 -38.58
C ALA A 2 21.37 -13.11 -38.94
N TYR A 3 20.78 -13.00 -40.13
CA TYR A 3 20.11 -11.77 -40.59
C TYR A 3 18.89 -11.40 -39.73
N THR A 4 18.06 -12.39 -39.38
CA THR A 4 16.87 -12.19 -38.54
C THR A 4 17.25 -11.73 -37.13
N PHE A 5 18.33 -12.27 -36.56
CA PHE A 5 18.84 -11.80 -35.26
C PHE A 5 19.38 -10.36 -35.31
N THR A 6 20.00 -9.97 -36.42
CA THR A 6 20.54 -8.62 -36.60
C THR A 6 19.43 -7.59 -36.72
N VAL A 7 18.41 -7.86 -37.53
CA VAL A 7 17.23 -6.99 -37.65
C VAL A 7 16.50 -6.87 -36.31
N ALA A 8 16.31 -7.97 -35.58
CA ALA A 8 15.69 -7.93 -34.26
C ALA A 8 16.47 -7.05 -33.27
N ARG A 9 17.80 -7.16 -33.23
CA ARG A 9 18.66 -6.32 -32.36
C ARG A 9 18.53 -4.84 -32.71
N MET A 10 18.59 -4.50 -34.00
CA MET A 10 18.47 -3.10 -34.44
C MET A 10 17.09 -2.52 -34.11
N SER A 11 16.02 -3.29 -34.29
CA SER A 11 14.67 -2.87 -33.90
C SER A 11 14.54 -2.64 -32.39
N ILE A 12 15.14 -3.50 -31.55
CA ILE A 12 15.14 -3.34 -30.10
C ILE A 12 15.91 -2.06 -29.71
N ILE A 13 17.10 -1.84 -30.27
CA ILE A 13 17.90 -0.65 -30.00
C ILE A 13 17.15 0.61 -30.43
N GLY A 14 16.56 0.62 -31.63
CA GLY A 14 15.77 1.73 -32.13
C GLY A 14 14.57 2.04 -31.24
N TYR A 15 13.85 1.00 -30.78
CA TYR A 15 12.74 1.16 -29.83
C TYR A 15 13.20 1.76 -28.49
N ILE A 16 14.31 1.28 -27.94
CA ILE A 16 14.87 1.79 -26.68
C ILE A 16 15.26 3.26 -26.84
N VAL A 17 16.04 3.60 -27.85
CA VAL A 17 16.49 4.98 -28.09
C VAL A 17 15.30 5.91 -28.34
N GLY A 18 14.35 5.51 -29.19
CA GLY A 18 13.13 6.26 -29.45
C GLY A 18 12.32 6.51 -28.17
N THR A 19 12.21 5.50 -27.30
CA THR A 19 11.53 5.63 -26.00
C THR A 19 12.25 6.60 -25.06
N LEU A 20 13.58 6.57 -25.01
CA LEU A 20 14.38 7.48 -24.18
C LEU A 20 14.22 8.94 -24.65
N VAL A 21 14.29 9.17 -25.97
CA VAL A 21 14.10 10.49 -26.58
C VAL A 21 12.69 11.00 -26.28
N TYR A 22 11.66 10.16 -26.47
CA TYR A 22 10.29 10.52 -26.14
C TYR A 22 10.15 10.91 -24.66
N ARG A 23 10.65 10.10 -23.73
CA ARG A 23 10.53 10.35 -22.29
C ARG A 23 11.22 11.63 -21.84
N LEU A 24 12.37 11.94 -22.42
CA LEU A 24 13.16 13.12 -22.04
C LEU A 24 12.61 14.41 -22.63
N TYR A 25 12.14 14.40 -23.87
CA TYR A 25 11.83 15.64 -24.59
C TYR A 25 10.34 15.81 -24.91
N PHE A 26 9.64 14.74 -25.26
CA PHE A 26 8.27 14.80 -25.79
C PHE A 26 7.18 14.35 -24.80
N SER A 27 7.56 13.74 -23.68
CA SER A 27 6.58 13.33 -22.66
C SER A 27 5.92 14.56 -22.00
N PRO A 28 4.67 14.43 -21.51
CA PRO A 28 4.01 15.51 -20.77
C PRO A 28 4.81 16.02 -19.56
N LEU A 29 5.70 15.18 -19.02
CA LEU A 29 6.54 15.48 -17.85
C LEU A 29 7.94 16.03 -18.24
N SER A 30 8.24 16.25 -19.52
CA SER A 30 9.57 16.72 -19.97
C SER A 30 9.93 18.12 -19.45
N LYS A 31 8.92 18.94 -19.17
CA LYS A 31 9.07 20.31 -18.65
C LYS A 31 9.35 20.37 -17.15
N ILE A 32 9.17 19.26 -16.44
CA ILE A 32 9.31 19.19 -14.98
C ILE A 32 10.79 18.90 -14.65
N PRO A 33 11.40 19.67 -13.73
CA PRO A 33 12.82 19.53 -13.41
C PRO A 33 13.07 18.21 -12.68
N GLY A 34 14.24 17.63 -12.88
CA GLY A 34 14.62 16.40 -12.18
C GLY A 34 15.88 15.76 -12.76
N SER A 35 16.24 14.60 -12.22
CA SER A 35 17.36 13.82 -12.74
C SER A 35 17.02 13.30 -14.13
N LYS A 36 17.85 13.59 -15.14
CA LYS A 36 17.68 13.04 -16.50
C LYS A 36 17.68 11.51 -16.51
N LEU A 37 18.46 10.87 -15.63
CA LEU A 37 18.48 9.41 -15.50
C LEU A 37 17.15 8.86 -14.95
N ALA A 38 16.58 9.54 -13.95
CA ALA A 38 15.27 9.20 -13.39
C ALA A 38 14.15 9.44 -14.41
N ALA A 39 14.21 10.54 -15.17
CA ALA A 39 13.26 10.84 -16.24
C ALA A 39 13.34 9.84 -17.41
N ALA A 40 14.52 9.29 -17.70
CA ALA A 40 14.74 8.39 -18.81
C ALA A 40 14.33 6.93 -18.50
N THR A 41 14.65 6.45 -17.30
CA THR A 41 14.53 5.03 -16.97
C THR A 41 14.04 4.79 -15.54
N LEU A 42 13.32 3.68 -15.35
CA LEU A 42 12.94 3.21 -14.02
C LEU A 42 14.11 2.55 -13.26
N TRP A 43 15.21 2.26 -13.95
CA TRP A 43 16.42 1.68 -13.33
C TRP A 43 17.06 2.59 -12.27
N TYR A 44 16.83 3.90 -12.37
CA TYR A 44 17.30 4.84 -11.37
C TYR A 44 16.66 4.57 -10.01
N GLU A 45 15.32 4.45 -9.96
CA GLU A 45 14.57 4.07 -8.76
C GLU A 45 14.95 2.65 -8.29
N PHE A 46 14.98 1.67 -9.22
CA PHE A 46 15.35 0.28 -8.90
C PHE A 46 16.71 0.19 -8.20
N TYR A 47 17.69 0.97 -8.64
CA TYR A 47 19.01 0.98 -8.01
C TYR A 47 18.94 1.40 -6.54
N TYR A 48 18.25 2.49 -6.21
CA TYR A 48 18.17 2.95 -4.82
C TYR A 48 17.25 2.09 -3.95
N ASP A 49 16.16 1.56 -4.50
CA ASP A 49 15.20 0.79 -3.71
C ASP A 49 15.58 -0.69 -3.58
N VAL A 50 16.07 -1.32 -4.64
CA VAL A 50 16.42 -2.75 -4.64
C VAL A 50 17.89 -2.97 -4.29
N ILE A 51 18.80 -2.28 -4.97
CA ILE A 51 20.25 -2.53 -4.80
C ILE A 51 20.76 -1.89 -3.51
N LEU A 52 20.33 -0.67 -3.19
CA LEU A 52 20.74 0.05 -1.98
C LEU A 52 19.77 -0.10 -0.79
N GLY A 53 18.69 -0.86 -0.95
CA GLY A 53 17.80 -1.24 0.16
C GLY A 53 16.87 -0.12 0.64
N GLY A 54 16.08 0.46 -0.27
CA GLY A 54 15.01 1.42 0.07
C GLY A 54 15.47 2.86 0.29
N GLN A 55 16.59 3.27 -0.31
CA GLN A 55 17.17 4.59 -0.09
C GLN A 55 16.56 5.69 -0.97
N TYR A 56 15.60 5.36 -1.85
CA TYR A 56 15.14 6.31 -2.85
C TYR A 56 14.41 7.51 -2.25
N THR A 57 13.66 7.32 -1.17
CA THR A 57 13.00 8.42 -0.44
C THR A 57 14.00 9.49 0.03
N PHE A 58 15.15 9.07 0.56
CA PHE A 58 16.22 10.00 0.96
C PHE A 58 16.85 10.65 -0.27
N LYS A 59 17.02 9.89 -1.36
CA LYS A 59 17.54 10.43 -2.61
C LYS A 59 16.63 11.48 -3.22
N ILE A 60 15.32 11.31 -3.13
CA ILE A 60 14.31 12.28 -3.59
C ILE A 60 14.48 13.61 -2.86
N LYS A 61 14.74 13.60 -1.55
CA LYS A 61 15.05 14.81 -0.77
C LYS A 61 16.29 15.55 -1.30
N GLU A 62 17.35 14.82 -1.63
CA GLU A 62 18.54 15.42 -2.27
C GLU A 62 18.23 15.96 -3.68
N LEU A 63 17.39 15.27 -4.45
CA LEU A 63 16.98 15.73 -5.78
C LEU A 63 16.19 17.04 -5.70
N HIS A 64 15.35 17.20 -4.68
CA HIS A 64 14.66 18.46 -4.42
C HIS A 64 15.68 19.58 -4.17
N GLN A 65 16.67 19.36 -3.31
CA GLN A 65 17.74 20.34 -3.05
C GLN A 65 18.52 20.70 -4.33
N LYS A 66 18.76 19.73 -5.22
CA LYS A 66 19.57 19.92 -6.43
C LYS A 66 18.81 20.52 -7.62
N HIS A 67 17.55 20.12 -7.81
CA HIS A 67 16.77 20.44 -9.01
C HIS A 67 15.60 21.37 -8.75
N GLY A 68 15.21 21.53 -7.49
CA GLY A 68 14.11 22.40 -7.11
C GLY A 68 14.45 23.90 -7.27
N SER A 69 15.70 24.32 -7.12
CA SER A 69 16.07 25.74 -7.08
C SER A 69 15.80 26.54 -8.37
N ASN A 70 15.36 25.89 -9.46
CA ASN A 70 15.24 26.50 -10.78
C ASN A 70 13.81 26.90 -11.19
N HIS A 71 12.79 26.78 -10.32
CA HIS A 71 11.43 27.24 -10.64
C HIS A 71 11.04 28.54 -9.94
N VAL A 72 10.72 29.53 -10.77
CA VAL A 72 10.15 30.83 -10.44
C VAL A 72 8.79 30.64 -9.75
N HIS A 73 8.57 31.37 -8.67
CA HIS A 73 7.33 31.42 -7.90
C HIS A 73 6.16 31.87 -8.80
N TRP A 74 5.20 30.98 -9.09
CA TRP A 74 3.95 31.36 -9.78
C TRP A 74 2.95 31.90 -8.76
N GLY A 75 3.17 33.13 -8.30
CA GLY A 75 2.23 33.83 -7.42
C GLY A 75 1.08 34.43 -8.22
N HIS A 76 -0.12 33.89 -8.08
CA HIS A 76 -1.35 34.64 -8.38
C HIS A 76 -1.45 35.78 -7.37
N GLY A 77 -1.50 37.02 -7.86
CA GLY A 77 -1.34 38.22 -7.05
C GLY A 77 -2.33 38.36 -5.90
N MET A 78 -1.80 38.70 -4.73
CA MET A 78 -2.02 39.97 -4.00
C MET A 78 -1.71 39.73 -2.50
N LEU A 79 -0.74 40.48 -1.98
CA LEU A 79 -0.28 40.53 -0.57
C LEU A 79 0.41 39.27 -0.02
N SER A 80 1.66 39.05 -0.43
CA SER A 80 2.58 38.21 0.35
C SER A 80 3.22 39.02 1.47
N PHE A 81 2.78 38.75 2.70
CA PHE A 81 3.56 39.00 3.91
C PHE A 81 4.89 38.27 3.76
N ASN A 82 6.02 38.97 3.95
CA ASN A 82 7.36 38.39 3.90
C ASN A 82 7.57 37.41 5.06
N VAL A 83 7.05 36.19 4.92
CA VAL A 83 7.56 35.04 5.66
C VAL A 83 8.73 34.52 4.84
N ARG A 84 9.95 34.72 5.35
CA ARG A 84 11.15 34.04 4.84
C ARG A 84 10.96 32.54 5.04
N THR A 85 10.42 31.83 4.05
CA THR A 85 10.64 30.39 3.94
C THR A 85 12.03 30.21 3.34
N ASP A 86 12.96 29.77 4.18
CA ASP A 86 14.37 29.51 3.85
C ASP A 86 14.56 28.23 3.00
N SER A 87 13.71 28.03 2.00
CA SER A 87 13.74 26.84 1.14
C SER A 87 14.01 27.24 -0.30
N SER A 88 15.30 27.23 -0.66
CA SER A 88 15.83 27.29 -2.02
C SER A 88 15.47 26.07 -2.88
N VAL A 89 14.32 25.44 -2.64
CA VAL A 89 13.95 24.09 -3.07
C VAL A 89 12.58 24.15 -3.71
N GLY A 90 12.53 23.99 -5.01
CA GLY A 90 11.31 23.97 -5.82
C GLY A 90 10.37 22.82 -5.44
N PRO A 91 9.06 23.07 -5.51
CA PRO A 91 8.03 22.23 -4.89
C PRO A 91 7.81 20.92 -5.63
N ILE A 92 8.17 20.81 -6.91
CA ILE A 92 7.83 19.66 -7.75
C ILE A 92 9.05 19.22 -8.55
N ILE A 93 9.41 17.95 -8.44
CA ILE A 93 10.46 17.34 -9.24
C ILE A 93 9.98 16.05 -9.90
N ARG A 94 10.57 15.70 -11.04
CA ARG A 94 10.37 14.43 -11.72
C ARG A 94 11.31 13.38 -11.12
N ILE A 95 10.72 12.29 -10.63
CA ILE A 95 11.44 11.18 -9.97
C ILE A 95 11.37 9.87 -10.77
N SER A 96 10.58 9.80 -11.83
CA SER A 96 10.59 8.65 -12.73
C SER A 96 10.13 9.06 -14.14
N PRO A 97 10.13 8.15 -15.13
CA PRO A 97 9.55 8.45 -16.43
C PRO A 97 8.07 8.84 -16.37
N TYR A 98 7.36 8.41 -15.32
CA TYR A 98 5.90 8.53 -15.18
C TYR A 98 5.45 9.23 -13.89
N GLU A 99 6.37 9.54 -12.98
CA GLU A 99 6.06 10.03 -11.62
C GLU A 99 6.78 11.35 -11.32
N VAL A 100 6.09 12.18 -10.53
CA VAL A 100 6.61 13.40 -9.95
C VAL A 100 6.45 13.34 -8.44
N HIS A 101 7.41 13.92 -7.72
CA HIS A 101 7.33 14.12 -6.29
C HIS A 101 7.01 15.59 -6.01
N ILE A 102 6.09 15.82 -5.09
CA ILE A 102 5.63 17.14 -4.69
C ILE A 102 5.96 17.31 -3.21
N ASP A 103 6.82 18.27 -2.91
CA ASP A 103 7.20 18.71 -1.57
C ASP A 103 6.63 20.11 -1.34
N ASP A 104 5.30 20.19 -1.35
CA ASP A 104 4.54 21.42 -1.16
C ASP A 104 3.22 21.12 -0.42
N PRO A 105 3.06 21.62 0.82
CA PRO A 105 1.85 21.38 1.59
C PRO A 105 0.60 22.02 0.97
N GLU A 106 0.72 23.11 0.20
CA GLU A 106 -0.41 23.80 -0.43
C GLU A 106 -1.12 22.92 -1.46
N TYR A 107 -0.38 22.01 -2.11
CA TYR A 107 -0.93 21.06 -3.07
C TYR A 107 -1.78 19.96 -2.46
N TYR A 108 -1.79 19.80 -1.13
CA TYR A 108 -2.53 18.73 -0.46
C TYR A 108 -4.02 18.75 -0.84
N HIS A 109 -4.66 19.92 -0.81
CA HIS A 109 -6.09 20.06 -1.15
C HIS A 109 -6.38 19.86 -2.64
N THR A 110 -5.39 20.08 -3.51
CA THR A 110 -5.51 19.81 -4.96
C THR A 110 -5.41 18.33 -5.27
N LEU A 111 -4.48 17.61 -4.62
CA LEU A 111 -4.26 16.19 -4.83
C LEU A 111 -5.34 15.34 -4.16
N TYR A 112 -5.69 15.67 -2.92
CA TYR A 112 -6.69 14.97 -2.10
C TYR A 112 -8.04 15.68 -2.10
N SER A 113 -8.47 16.18 -3.26
CA SER A 113 -9.73 16.88 -3.42
C SER A 113 -10.94 15.93 -3.42
N HIS A 114 -11.98 16.29 -2.66
CA HIS A 114 -13.26 15.60 -2.68
C HIS A 114 -14.10 15.93 -3.92
N ARG A 115 -13.86 17.10 -4.54
CA ARG A 115 -14.63 17.61 -5.68
C ARG A 115 -14.10 17.08 -7.02
N CYS A 116 -12.80 16.87 -7.10
CA CYS A 116 -12.13 16.36 -8.30
C CYS A 116 -11.39 15.05 -7.95
N PRO A 117 -12.14 13.94 -7.72
CA PRO A 117 -11.52 12.66 -7.40
C PRO A 117 -10.64 12.19 -8.56
N ARG A 118 -9.46 11.64 -8.24
CA ARG A 118 -8.52 11.08 -9.20
C ARG A 118 -8.44 9.57 -9.07
N ASP A 119 -8.31 8.90 -10.19
CA ASP A 119 -8.08 7.46 -10.21
C ASP A 119 -6.61 7.15 -9.88
N LYS A 120 -6.37 6.02 -9.21
CA LYS A 120 -5.01 5.53 -8.96
C LYS A 120 -4.41 5.05 -10.28
N CYS A 121 -3.08 5.16 -10.41
CA CYS A 121 -2.38 4.61 -11.57
C CYS A 121 -2.24 3.08 -11.44
N ASP A 122 -2.62 2.33 -12.48
CA ASP A 122 -2.44 0.86 -12.57
C ASP A 122 -1.02 0.43 -12.15
N TYR A 123 -0.01 1.19 -12.60
CA TYR A 123 1.40 0.93 -12.30
C TYR A 123 1.70 0.76 -10.80
N HIS A 124 1.00 1.49 -9.92
CA HIS A 124 1.21 1.42 -8.47
C HIS A 124 0.40 0.33 -7.77
N VAL A 125 -0.78 -0.03 -8.30
CA VAL A 125 -1.68 -1.00 -7.66
C VAL A 125 -1.46 -2.42 -8.15
N LYS A 126 -0.97 -2.58 -9.39
CA LYS A 126 -0.74 -3.86 -10.05
C LYS A 126 0.27 -4.78 -9.34
N PRO A 127 1.40 -4.29 -8.78
CA PRO A 127 2.36 -5.14 -8.07
C PRO A 127 1.74 -5.87 -6.86
N PHE A 128 0.73 -5.27 -6.23
CA PHE A 128 0.02 -5.88 -5.11
C PHE A 128 -0.93 -7.00 -5.55
N ASN A 129 -1.31 -7.06 -6.84
CA ASN A 129 -2.14 -8.12 -7.42
C ASN A 129 -3.45 -8.40 -6.64
N LEU A 130 -4.10 -7.33 -6.14
CA LEU A 130 -5.38 -7.36 -5.44
C LEU A 130 -6.45 -6.49 -6.14
N PRO A 131 -6.71 -6.67 -7.46
CA PRO A 131 -7.53 -5.75 -8.24
C PRO A 131 -9.00 -5.70 -7.79
N LYS A 132 -9.47 -6.76 -7.11
CA LYS A 132 -10.82 -6.80 -6.55
C LYS A 132 -10.89 -6.07 -5.20
N SER A 133 -9.80 -5.88 -4.45
CA SER A 133 -9.83 -5.20 -3.13
C SER A 133 -10.13 -3.69 -3.24
N SER A 134 -10.62 -3.07 -2.17
CA SER A 134 -10.72 -1.61 -2.06
C SER A 134 -9.36 -0.95 -2.30
N PHE A 135 -8.30 -1.45 -1.66
CA PHE A 135 -6.92 -0.99 -1.82
C PHE A 135 -6.46 -0.99 -3.28
N GLY A 136 -6.63 -2.10 -4.00
CA GLY A 136 -6.22 -2.26 -5.39
C GLY A 136 -7.21 -1.70 -6.42
N THR A 137 -8.28 -1.03 -5.99
CA THR A 137 -9.24 -0.41 -6.92
C THR A 137 -8.68 0.90 -7.48
N GLU A 138 -8.53 0.97 -8.81
CA GLU A 138 -8.06 2.18 -9.51
C GLU A 138 -9.09 3.30 -9.48
N SER A 139 -10.33 3.02 -9.88
CA SER A 139 -11.37 4.04 -10.00
C SER A 139 -11.80 4.59 -8.65
N ALA A 140 -11.73 5.91 -8.48
CA ALA A 140 -12.16 6.58 -7.25
C ALA A 140 -13.66 6.37 -6.96
N ARG A 141 -14.49 6.24 -7.99
CA ARG A 141 -15.93 5.96 -7.87
C ARG A 141 -16.17 4.56 -7.31
N VAL A 142 -15.51 3.56 -7.88
CA VAL A 142 -15.63 2.16 -7.43
C VAL A 142 -15.02 2.00 -6.04
N HIS A 143 -13.87 2.64 -5.80
CA HIS A 143 -13.24 2.68 -4.48
C HIS A 143 -14.21 3.25 -3.43
N ARG A 144 -14.92 4.35 -3.72
CA ARG A 144 -15.91 4.94 -2.82
C ARG A 144 -17.01 3.96 -2.44
N LEU A 145 -17.52 3.16 -3.38
CA LEU A 145 -18.52 2.12 -3.11
C LEU A 145 -17.96 1.03 -2.21
N ARG A 146 -16.69 0.66 -2.42
CA ARG A 146 -15.99 -0.40 -1.68
C ARG A 146 -15.50 0.02 -0.29
N ARG A 147 -15.52 1.31 0.07
CA ARG A 147 -15.15 1.78 1.42
C ARG A 147 -16.23 1.36 2.43
N VAL A 148 -15.91 0.42 3.29
CA VAL A 148 -16.74 0.06 4.43
C VAL A 148 -16.35 0.93 5.63
N ASN A 149 -17.35 1.48 6.32
CA ASN A 149 -17.18 2.50 7.36
C ASN A 149 -17.15 1.91 8.79
N ARG A 150 -16.45 0.80 9.05
CA ARG A 150 -16.43 0.18 10.40
C ARG A 150 -15.09 -0.43 10.77
N SER A 151 -14.78 -0.49 12.06
CA SER A 151 -13.57 -1.12 12.62
C SER A 151 -13.73 -2.64 12.75
N TYR A 152 -12.62 -3.38 12.63
CA TYR A 152 -12.63 -4.81 12.25
C TYR A 152 -12.03 -5.81 13.26
N ARG A 153 -11.60 -5.38 14.45
CA ARG A 153 -11.24 -6.24 15.61
C ARG A 153 -10.44 -7.54 15.30
N TYR A 154 -9.53 -7.51 14.33
CA TYR A 154 -8.68 -8.66 13.95
C TYR A 154 -7.67 -9.07 15.03
N LEU A 155 -7.46 -8.25 16.06
CA LEU A 155 -6.58 -8.53 17.19
C LEU A 155 -7.10 -9.65 18.12
N GLU A 156 -8.35 -10.08 17.94
CA GLU A 156 -9.05 -11.02 18.81
C GLU A 156 -9.24 -12.42 18.17
N ALA A 157 -8.70 -12.64 16.95
CA ALA A 157 -8.73 -13.95 16.33
C ALA A 157 -7.83 -14.94 17.09
N SER A 158 -8.32 -16.17 17.30
CA SER A 158 -7.64 -17.18 18.11
C SER A 158 -6.31 -17.70 17.53
N ASP A 159 -5.98 -17.35 16.29
CA ASP A 159 -4.77 -17.79 15.58
C ASP A 159 -3.78 -16.64 15.33
N TRP A 160 -2.89 -16.40 16.30
CA TRP A 160 -1.72 -15.53 16.14
C TRP A 160 -0.64 -16.19 15.28
N HIS A 161 -0.19 -15.54 14.19
CA HIS A 161 0.75 -16.13 13.22
C HIS A 161 2.16 -15.48 13.28
N PRO A 162 3.16 -16.13 13.87
CA PRO A 162 4.48 -15.53 14.12
C PRO A 162 5.33 -15.25 12.85
N HIS A 163 5.00 -15.85 11.70
CA HIS A 163 5.76 -15.67 10.45
C HIS A 163 5.14 -14.68 9.45
N TRP A 164 3.99 -14.09 9.76
CA TRP A 164 3.27 -13.21 8.83
C TRP A 164 4.02 -11.90 8.51
N GLY A 165 4.72 -11.32 9.49
CA GLY A 165 5.59 -10.16 9.26
C GLY A 165 6.83 -10.47 8.41
N GLN A 166 7.23 -11.74 8.27
CA GLN A 166 8.28 -12.10 7.32
C GLN A 166 7.69 -12.16 5.90
N THR A 167 6.48 -12.73 5.75
CA THR A 167 5.75 -12.77 4.49
C THR A 167 5.56 -11.40 3.87
N LEU A 168 5.11 -10.41 4.64
CA LEU A 168 4.83 -9.08 4.14
C LEU A 168 6.12 -8.29 3.82
N LYS A 169 7.19 -8.45 4.61
CA LYS A 169 8.54 -7.97 4.23
C LYS A 169 9.02 -8.57 2.92
N ASP A 170 8.88 -9.88 2.74
CA ASP A 170 9.29 -10.56 1.52
C ASP A 170 8.40 -10.15 0.34
N ALA A 171 7.11 -9.94 0.57
CA ALA A 171 6.16 -9.40 -0.40
C ALA A 171 6.51 -7.97 -0.82
N SER A 172 6.92 -7.14 0.14
CA SER A 172 7.28 -5.74 -0.10
C SER A 172 8.60 -5.66 -0.88
N LYS A 173 9.59 -6.49 -0.54
CA LYS A 173 10.80 -6.64 -1.36
C LYS A 173 10.46 -7.11 -2.76
N LEU A 174 9.55 -8.08 -2.88
CA LEU A 174 9.08 -8.57 -4.17
C LEU A 174 8.24 -7.52 -4.93
N SER A 175 7.50 -6.65 -4.25
CA SER A 175 6.69 -5.60 -4.88
C SER A 175 7.55 -4.53 -5.54
N VAL A 176 8.68 -4.15 -4.92
CA VAL A 176 9.67 -3.25 -5.52
C VAL A 176 10.28 -3.87 -6.79
N ILE A 177 10.58 -5.16 -6.77
CA ILE A 177 11.12 -5.88 -7.95
C ILE A 177 10.03 -6.02 -9.02
N THR A 178 8.82 -6.45 -8.66
CA THR A 178 7.71 -6.70 -9.62
C THR A 178 7.13 -5.41 -10.19
N LYS A 179 7.23 -4.26 -9.51
CA LYS A 179 6.98 -2.92 -10.07
C LYS A 179 7.85 -2.67 -11.31
N GLN A 180 9.05 -3.23 -11.34
CA GLN A 180 10.06 -2.99 -12.37
C GLN A 180 10.02 -4.05 -13.49
N VAL A 181 9.49 -5.24 -13.18
CA VAL A 181 9.31 -6.35 -14.14
C VAL A 181 7.90 -6.97 -14.05
N ALA A 182 6.85 -6.16 -14.24
CA ALA A 182 5.45 -6.58 -14.05
C ALA A 182 5.01 -7.80 -14.91
N TRP A 183 5.71 -8.06 -16.03
CA TRP A 183 5.49 -9.25 -16.86
C TRP A 183 5.84 -10.58 -16.16
N THR A 184 6.54 -10.53 -15.02
CA THR A 184 6.90 -11.72 -14.22
C THR A 184 5.79 -12.15 -13.25
N LEU A 185 4.79 -11.32 -12.96
CA LEU A 185 3.64 -11.68 -12.11
C LEU A 185 2.87 -12.96 -12.53
N PRO A 186 2.65 -13.27 -13.82
CA PRO A 186 2.04 -14.53 -14.22
C PRO A 186 2.96 -15.74 -14.08
N ILE A 187 4.28 -15.56 -14.00
CA ILE A 187 5.26 -16.65 -14.01
C ILE A 187 5.09 -17.59 -12.80
N PRO A 188 4.97 -17.11 -11.55
CA PRO A 188 4.69 -17.97 -10.40
C PRO A 188 3.36 -18.74 -10.49
N LYS A 189 2.38 -18.25 -11.25
CA LYS A 189 1.09 -18.94 -11.45
C LYS A 189 1.20 -20.11 -12.42
N CYS A 190 2.27 -20.17 -13.21
CA CYS A 190 2.54 -21.25 -14.16
C CYS A 190 3.34 -22.40 -13.52
N PHE A 191 3.90 -22.22 -12.32
CA PHE A 191 4.67 -23.27 -11.63
C PHE A 191 3.80 -24.03 -10.62
N PRO A 192 4.05 -25.34 -10.41
CA PRO A 192 3.46 -26.09 -9.30
C PRO A 192 3.70 -25.39 -7.96
N GLN A 193 2.72 -25.41 -7.07
CA GLN A 193 2.83 -24.73 -5.77
C GLN A 193 4.07 -25.17 -4.99
N SER A 194 4.45 -26.45 -5.05
CA SER A 194 5.66 -26.97 -4.40
C SER A 194 6.95 -26.26 -4.86
N TRP A 195 7.05 -25.91 -6.15
CA TRP A 195 8.19 -25.19 -6.71
C TRP A 195 8.18 -23.72 -6.28
N ALA A 196 7.02 -23.08 -6.29
CA ALA A 196 6.89 -21.70 -5.82
C ALA A 196 7.23 -21.56 -4.33
N LYS A 197 6.82 -22.53 -3.49
CA LYS A 197 7.17 -22.61 -2.06
C LYS A 197 8.68 -22.81 -1.85
N ALA A 198 9.34 -23.59 -2.70
CA ALA A 198 10.78 -23.83 -2.64
C ALA A 198 11.61 -22.60 -3.08
N LEU A 199 11.13 -21.84 -4.08
CA LEU A 199 11.80 -20.64 -4.58
C LEU A 199 11.74 -19.47 -3.60
N ASN A 200 10.62 -19.31 -2.88
CA ASN A 200 10.47 -18.32 -1.84
C ASN A 200 9.47 -18.84 -0.79
N PRO A 201 9.93 -19.21 0.42
CA PRO A 201 9.04 -19.67 1.49
C PRO A 201 7.92 -18.67 1.84
N GLY A 202 8.14 -17.37 1.64
CA GLY A 202 7.13 -16.32 1.79
C GLY A 202 5.97 -16.45 0.79
N LEU A 203 6.19 -16.99 -0.41
CA LEU A 203 5.10 -17.29 -1.35
C LEU A 203 4.18 -18.41 -0.85
N ALA A 204 4.71 -19.35 -0.04
CA ALA A 204 3.89 -20.38 0.60
C ALA A 204 2.80 -19.76 1.47
N LEU A 205 3.19 -18.76 2.25
CA LEU A 205 2.30 -18.06 3.17
C LEU A 205 1.22 -17.25 2.43
N PHE A 206 1.50 -16.74 1.22
CA PHE A 206 0.49 -16.13 0.36
C PHE A 206 -0.57 -17.12 -0.16
N PHE A 207 -0.13 -18.29 -0.61
CA PHE A 207 -1.04 -19.35 -1.06
C PHE A 207 -1.88 -19.88 0.09
N ASP A 208 -1.25 -20.12 1.25
CA ASP A 208 -1.93 -20.61 2.44
C ASP A 208 -2.94 -19.58 2.96
N LEU A 209 -2.60 -18.28 2.97
CA LEU A 209 -3.54 -17.22 3.32
C LEU A 209 -4.74 -17.18 2.37
N THR A 210 -4.51 -17.39 1.06
CA THR A 210 -5.58 -17.43 0.07
C THR A 210 -6.55 -18.58 0.35
N GLN A 211 -6.02 -19.78 0.60
CA GLN A 211 -6.84 -20.95 0.95
C GLN A 211 -7.59 -20.75 2.28
N ARG A 212 -6.92 -20.21 3.31
CA ARG A 212 -7.53 -19.94 4.63
C ARG A 212 -8.64 -18.91 4.54
N THR A 213 -8.42 -17.83 3.78
CA THR A 213 -9.44 -16.80 3.57
C THR A 213 -10.68 -17.37 2.92
N HIS A 214 -10.52 -18.20 1.87
CA HIS A 214 -11.65 -18.88 1.23
C HIS A 214 -12.38 -19.80 2.21
N ARG A 215 -11.64 -20.63 2.96
CA ARG A 215 -12.23 -21.53 3.96
C ARG A 215 -13.02 -20.75 5.01
N ARG A 216 -12.47 -19.64 5.52
CA ARG A 216 -13.13 -18.83 6.55
C ARG A 216 -14.41 -18.16 6.04
N ILE A 217 -14.44 -17.69 4.78
CA ILE A 217 -15.67 -17.15 4.18
C ILE A 217 -16.75 -18.23 4.11
N LEU A 218 -16.40 -19.46 3.69
CA LEU A 218 -17.34 -20.59 3.65
C LEU A 218 -17.87 -20.96 5.04
N GLU A 219 -16.99 -20.98 6.05
CA GLU A 219 -17.39 -21.20 7.45
C GLU A 219 -18.39 -20.15 7.93
N VAL A 220 -18.12 -18.87 7.68
CA VAL A 220 -19.02 -17.77 8.05
C VAL A 220 -20.38 -17.86 7.33
N LEU A 221 -20.38 -18.25 6.05
CA LEU A 221 -21.63 -18.47 5.32
C LEU A 221 -22.45 -19.61 5.96
N LYS A 222 -21.80 -20.71 6.34
CA LYS A 222 -22.43 -21.84 7.03
C LYS A 222 -22.94 -21.46 8.42
N GLU A 223 -22.15 -20.74 9.21
CA GLU A 223 -22.53 -20.22 10.54
C GLU A 223 -23.84 -19.40 10.43
N ARG A 224 -23.96 -18.55 9.40
CA ARG A 224 -25.18 -17.73 9.18
C ARG A 224 -26.40 -18.52 8.78
N GLU A 225 -26.24 -19.57 7.98
CA GLU A 225 -27.35 -20.46 7.63
C GLU A 225 -27.88 -21.16 8.87
N GLN A 226 -26.99 -21.56 9.78
CA GLN A 226 -27.35 -22.20 11.05
C GLN A 226 -28.05 -21.24 12.02
N GLU A 227 -27.71 -19.94 11.97
CA GLU A 227 -28.37 -18.90 12.77
C GLU A 227 -29.77 -18.51 12.27
N ARG A 228 -30.11 -18.81 11.00
CA ARG A 228 -31.44 -18.53 10.44
C ARG A 228 -32.49 -19.45 11.09
N GLY A 229 -33.08 -18.99 12.19
CA GLY A 229 -34.15 -19.68 12.91
C GLY A 229 -33.90 -19.88 14.41
N VAL A 230 -32.72 -19.51 14.92
CA VAL A 230 -32.39 -19.62 16.35
C VAL A 230 -32.65 -18.29 17.04
N SER A 231 -33.51 -18.30 18.06
CA SER A 231 -33.75 -17.13 18.93
C SER A 231 -32.74 -17.12 20.07
N GLY A 232 -31.74 -16.23 20.00
CA GLY A 232 -30.71 -16.06 21.02
C GLY A 232 -29.83 -14.84 20.74
N PRO A 233 -28.93 -14.45 21.66
CA PRO A 233 -27.92 -13.43 21.37
C PRO A 233 -27.06 -13.93 20.20
N GLY A 234 -27.22 -13.29 19.03
CA GLY A 234 -26.58 -13.71 17.79
C GLY A 234 -25.05 -13.70 17.89
N ARG A 235 -24.40 -14.44 16.99
CA ARG A 235 -22.94 -14.51 16.90
C ARG A 235 -22.32 -13.12 16.69
N ARG A 236 -21.10 -12.96 17.20
CA ARG A 236 -20.27 -11.78 16.92
C ARG A 236 -20.04 -11.64 15.41
N LYS A 237 -20.49 -10.53 14.84
CA LYS A 237 -20.37 -10.25 13.40
C LYS A 237 -18.92 -9.93 13.01
N THR A 238 -18.41 -10.61 12.00
CA THR A 238 -17.08 -10.43 11.42
C THR A 238 -17.06 -9.40 10.28
N LEU A 239 -15.87 -9.08 9.73
CA LEU A 239 -15.76 -8.28 8.50
C LEU A 239 -16.57 -8.88 7.34
N ILE A 240 -16.52 -10.20 7.19
CA ILE A 240 -17.28 -10.93 6.17
C ILE A 240 -18.77 -10.68 6.36
N ASP A 241 -19.23 -10.63 7.61
CA ASP A 241 -20.64 -10.39 7.91
C ASP A 241 -21.13 -9.02 7.52
N GLN A 242 -20.32 -8.02 7.79
CA GLN A 242 -20.64 -6.63 7.45
C GLN A 242 -20.62 -6.41 5.94
N LEU A 243 -19.68 -7.02 5.22
CA LEU A 243 -19.63 -6.94 3.75
C LEU A 243 -20.87 -7.57 3.13
N LEU A 244 -21.29 -8.73 3.62
CA LEU A 244 -22.47 -9.44 3.16
C LEU A 244 -23.79 -8.73 3.56
N ASP A 245 -23.86 -8.11 4.74
CA ASP A 245 -25.02 -7.31 5.21
C ASP A 245 -25.10 -5.92 4.56
N SER A 246 -24.04 -5.47 3.88
CA SER A 246 -23.96 -4.13 3.32
C SER A 246 -24.92 -3.90 2.15
N LYS A 247 -25.09 -2.63 1.77
CA LYS A 247 -25.83 -2.20 0.57
C LYS A 247 -25.08 -2.45 -0.74
N LEU A 248 -23.97 -3.19 -0.72
CA LEU A 248 -23.23 -3.52 -1.93
C LEU A 248 -24.06 -4.39 -2.88
N PRO A 249 -23.91 -4.22 -4.21
CA PRO A 249 -24.46 -5.13 -5.20
C PRO A 249 -24.02 -6.58 -4.98
N GLN A 250 -24.79 -7.56 -5.48
CA GLN A 250 -24.48 -8.98 -5.25
C GLN A 250 -23.15 -9.40 -5.91
N GLU A 251 -22.76 -8.74 -7.00
CA GLU A 251 -21.50 -8.99 -7.70
C GLU A 251 -20.28 -8.63 -6.81
N GLU A 252 -20.42 -7.60 -5.96
CA GLU A 252 -19.41 -7.17 -4.98
C GLU A 252 -19.39 -8.05 -3.71
N LYS A 253 -20.31 -9.02 -3.60
CA LYS A 253 -20.39 -10.00 -2.51
C LYS A 253 -19.84 -11.38 -2.92
N SER A 254 -19.26 -11.49 -4.12
CA SER A 254 -18.61 -12.71 -4.59
C SER A 254 -17.43 -13.16 -3.72
N MET A 255 -17.18 -14.46 -3.68
CA MET A 255 -16.12 -15.08 -2.88
C MET A 255 -14.74 -14.44 -3.15
N GLU A 256 -14.38 -14.26 -4.42
CA GLU A 256 -13.07 -13.70 -4.78
C GLU A 256 -12.95 -12.23 -4.37
N ARG A 257 -14.06 -11.49 -4.38
CA ARG A 257 -14.09 -10.08 -3.97
C ARG A 257 -13.93 -9.94 -2.46
N LEU A 258 -14.66 -10.74 -1.69
CA LEU A 258 -14.53 -10.80 -0.23
C LEU A 258 -13.13 -11.24 0.17
N ALA A 259 -12.59 -12.28 -0.47
CA ALA A 259 -11.26 -12.77 -0.19
C ALA A 259 -10.16 -11.73 -0.50
N ALA A 260 -10.32 -10.94 -1.56
CA ALA A 260 -9.41 -9.84 -1.85
C ALA A 260 -9.47 -8.73 -0.78
N GLU A 261 -10.67 -8.40 -0.28
CA GLU A 261 -10.82 -7.39 0.78
C GLU A 261 -10.18 -7.84 2.09
N ILE A 262 -10.45 -9.08 2.51
CA ILE A 262 -9.94 -9.63 3.77
C ILE A 262 -8.41 -9.70 3.73
N ARG A 263 -7.83 -10.17 2.62
CA ARG A 263 -6.37 -10.20 2.46
C ARG A 263 -5.76 -8.80 2.50
N SER A 264 -6.42 -7.82 1.88
CA SER A 264 -5.99 -6.42 1.95
C SER A 264 -6.04 -5.87 3.39
N ALA A 265 -7.11 -6.16 4.13
CA ALA A 265 -7.29 -5.70 5.51
C ALA A 265 -6.24 -6.30 6.46
N ILE A 266 -6.01 -7.62 6.37
CA ILE A 266 -4.99 -8.34 7.15
C ILE A 266 -3.59 -7.82 6.81
N GLY A 267 -3.30 -7.64 5.51
CA GLY A 267 -2.02 -7.12 5.04
C GLY A 267 -1.72 -5.72 5.56
N ALA A 268 -2.69 -4.80 5.44
CA ALA A 268 -2.50 -3.41 5.85
C ALA A 268 -2.36 -3.25 7.38
N GLY A 269 -3.20 -3.93 8.17
CA GLY A 269 -3.27 -3.72 9.62
C GLY A 269 -2.14 -4.34 10.42
N THR A 270 -1.48 -5.39 9.92
CA THR A 270 -0.55 -6.17 10.74
C THR A 270 0.86 -5.58 10.81
N GLU A 271 1.41 -5.08 9.70
CA GLU A 271 2.77 -4.51 9.71
C GLU A 271 2.79 -3.05 10.10
N THR A 272 1.95 -2.21 9.49
CA THR A 272 2.10 -0.75 9.63
C THR A 272 1.81 -0.28 11.05
N THR A 273 0.71 -0.75 11.63
CA THR A 273 0.29 -0.34 12.98
C THR A 273 0.90 -1.23 14.05
N SER A 274 0.74 -2.55 13.95
CA SER A 274 1.16 -3.45 15.04
C SER A 274 2.68 -3.55 15.17
N ASN A 275 3.43 -3.62 14.07
CA ASN A 275 4.90 -3.74 14.15
C ASN A 275 5.54 -2.44 14.64
N SER A 276 5.07 -1.28 14.15
CA SER A 276 5.55 0.03 14.61
C SER A 276 5.30 0.21 16.11
N MET A 277 4.07 -0.04 16.56
CA MET A 277 3.70 0.04 17.97
C MET A 277 4.51 -0.93 18.84
N THR A 278 4.65 -2.19 18.40
CA THR A 278 5.42 -3.21 19.13
C THR A 278 6.90 -2.84 19.22
N TYR A 279 7.50 -2.37 18.13
CA TYR A 279 8.90 -1.93 18.12
C TYR A 279 9.14 -0.81 19.14
N HIS A 280 8.31 0.25 19.10
CA HIS A 280 8.50 1.40 19.98
C HIS A 280 8.29 1.06 21.46
N LEU A 281 7.38 0.13 21.78
CA LEU A 281 7.17 -0.35 23.15
C LEU A 281 8.32 -1.25 23.62
N LEU A 282 8.78 -2.20 22.80
CA LEU A 282 9.89 -3.08 23.16
C LEU A 282 11.23 -2.36 23.28
N ALA A 283 11.47 -1.35 22.43
CA ALA A 283 12.67 -0.52 22.49
C ALA A 283 12.69 0.41 23.72
N ASN A 284 11.54 0.65 24.37
CA ASN A 284 11.42 1.54 25.52
C ASN A 284 10.72 0.82 26.69
N PRO A 285 11.45 0.02 27.49
CA PRO A 285 10.86 -0.76 28.58
C PRO A 285 10.04 0.07 29.57
N GLN A 286 10.45 1.31 29.85
CA GLN A 286 9.70 2.24 30.69
C GLN A 286 8.33 2.59 30.10
N LYS A 287 8.27 2.82 28.77
CA LYS A 287 7.01 3.12 28.08
C LYS A 287 6.08 1.91 28.07
N LEU A 288 6.62 0.72 27.86
CA LEU A 288 5.87 -0.54 27.93
C LEU A 288 5.33 -0.79 29.34
N GLN A 289 6.14 -0.59 30.37
CA GLN A 289 5.71 -0.79 31.76
C GLN A 289 4.57 0.16 32.11
N ARG A 290 4.70 1.45 31.79
CA ARG A 290 3.66 2.44 32.04
C ARG A 290 2.35 2.12 31.31
N LEU A 291 2.43 1.62 30.08
CA LEU A 291 1.26 1.17 29.32
C LEU A 291 0.61 -0.05 29.97
N ARG A 292 1.41 -1.04 30.39
CA ARG A 292 0.90 -2.22 31.10
C ARG A 292 0.22 -1.85 32.40
N ASP A 293 0.84 -1.00 33.21
CA ASP A 293 0.29 -0.56 34.49
C ASP A 293 -1.05 0.16 34.32
N GLU A 294 -1.20 0.95 33.25
CA GLU A 294 -2.46 1.60 32.91
C GLU A 294 -3.53 0.59 32.46
N LEU A 295 -3.17 -0.34 31.57
CA LEU A 295 -4.11 -1.37 31.08
C LEU A 295 -4.55 -2.34 32.19
N LEU A 296 -3.66 -2.69 33.12
CA LEU A 296 -3.96 -3.58 34.24
C LEU A 296 -5.03 -3.01 35.18
N LYS A 297 -5.24 -1.69 35.22
CA LYS A 297 -6.32 -1.05 35.99
C LYS A 297 -7.71 -1.47 35.52
N LEU A 298 -7.86 -1.91 34.27
CA LEU A 298 -9.14 -2.36 33.72
C LEU A 298 -9.54 -3.78 34.17
N GLY A 299 -8.62 -4.49 34.83
CA GLY A 299 -8.80 -5.86 35.32
C GLY A 299 -8.07 -6.88 34.43
N PRO A 300 -7.22 -7.75 35.01
CA PRO A 300 -6.50 -8.76 34.23
C PRO A 300 -7.48 -9.76 33.59
N GLY A 301 -7.32 -10.00 32.28
CA GLY A 301 -8.11 -10.98 31.54
C GLY A 301 -9.51 -10.52 31.11
N ARG A 302 -9.90 -9.28 31.40
CA ARG A 302 -11.17 -8.69 30.94
C ARG A 302 -11.00 -8.03 29.56
N GLU A 303 -11.90 -8.32 28.62
CA GLU A 303 -12.01 -7.55 27.38
C GLU A 303 -12.59 -6.15 27.68
N ALA A 304 -11.75 -5.12 27.56
CA ALA A 304 -12.18 -3.72 27.69
C ALA A 304 -12.88 -3.25 26.41
N ASN A 305 -13.94 -2.45 26.55
CA ASN A 305 -14.63 -1.86 25.40
C ASN A 305 -13.93 -0.57 24.91
N LEU A 306 -14.30 -0.09 23.72
CA LEU A 306 -13.65 1.07 23.10
C LEU A 306 -13.72 2.32 23.98
N CYS A 307 -14.87 2.61 24.61
CA CYS A 307 -15.02 3.77 25.48
C CYS A 307 -14.09 3.70 26.69
N GLU A 308 -13.88 2.51 27.26
CA GLU A 308 -12.94 2.30 28.37
C GLU A 308 -11.49 2.55 27.94
N LEU A 309 -11.11 2.08 26.74
CA LEU A 309 -9.77 2.28 26.20
C LEU A 309 -9.51 3.76 25.83
N GLU A 310 -10.52 4.46 25.30
CA GLU A 310 -10.42 5.88 24.96
C GLU A 310 -10.24 6.79 26.18
N GLN A 311 -10.62 6.32 27.37
CA GLN A 311 -10.43 7.02 28.63
C GLN A 311 -9.01 6.87 29.20
N LEU A 312 -8.19 5.96 28.66
CA LEU A 312 -6.84 5.72 29.15
C LEU A 312 -5.88 6.81 28.65
N PRO A 313 -5.41 7.71 29.54
CA PRO A 313 -4.67 8.90 29.13
C PRO A 313 -3.33 8.57 28.48
N TYR A 314 -2.61 7.53 28.94
CA TYR A 314 -1.30 7.20 28.39
C TYR A 314 -1.40 6.37 27.09
N LEU A 315 -2.43 5.54 26.93
CA LEU A 315 -2.73 4.84 25.68
C LEU A 315 -3.13 5.80 24.55
N VAL A 316 -3.90 6.84 24.86
CA VAL A 316 -4.52 7.73 23.84
C VAL A 316 -3.73 9.01 23.61
N ARG A 317 -3.13 9.60 24.65
CA ARG A 317 -2.32 10.81 24.52
C ARG A 317 -0.85 10.44 24.58
N SER A 318 -0.22 10.40 23.42
CA SER A 318 1.22 10.52 23.30
C SER A 318 1.66 11.86 23.89
N ALA A 319 2.44 11.81 24.97
CA ALA A 319 3.26 12.93 25.45
C ALA A 319 4.40 13.21 24.48
#